data_AF-A0A5B2WNE6-F1
#
_entry.id   AF-A0A5B2WNE6-F1
#
_cell.length_a   1.000
_cell.length_b   1.000
_cell.length_c   1.000
_cell.angle_alpha   90.00
_cell.angle_beta   90.00
_cell.angle_gamma   90.00
#
_symmetry.space_group_name_H-M   'P 1'
#
loop_
_entity.id
_entity.type
_entity.pdbx_description
1 polymer ?
#
loop_
_entity_poly.entity_id
_entity_poly.type
_entity_poly.pdbx_seq_one_letter_code
_entity_poly.pdbx_strand_id
1 'polypeptide(L)'
;LDRGRQVKVKVDGQDRDGGWVHGGSVGQALAQLGVDTTGAQLSESADRPVPVGGMSVEVKSLKTITLFDGGNAPQQLRTTVLTVGELLKSQNLSIGADDSIDPGADVKITNGAEIHISRTGVSVINQTEPVDPPVQTVNDDTMTKGQQKVDDPGVAGEKIVTYRITQKNGKESAREKLGEKVTKDAKPKILRKGTKVPDSPPVDPNDAGAWDRIAKCESGGNWAINTGNGYYGGLQFSQGTWNSNGGQEFAPRADQATREQQIAVATRVRDRSGGYGAWGCKP
;
A
#
# COMPACT_ATOMS: atom_id res chain seq x y z
N LEU A 1 -41.28 -50.14 54.67
CA LEU A 1 -40.49 -50.58 53.51
C LEU A 1 -40.28 -49.37 52.62
N ASP A 2 -39.09 -48.76 52.67
CA ASP A 2 -38.73 -47.74 51.70
C ASP A 2 -38.62 -48.39 50.33
N ARG A 3 -39.64 -48.16 49.49
CA ARG A 3 -39.63 -48.63 48.11
C ARG A 3 -38.65 -47.75 47.34
N GLY A 4 -37.71 -48.38 46.63
CA GLY A 4 -36.83 -47.68 45.70
C GLY A 4 -37.66 -46.88 44.69
N ARG A 5 -37.16 -45.71 44.30
CA ARG A 5 -37.77 -44.85 43.27
C ARG A 5 -36.79 -44.69 42.12
N GLN A 6 -37.20 -44.97 40.89
CA GLN A 6 -36.31 -44.89 39.74
C GLN A 6 -36.17 -43.44 39.28
N VAL A 7 -34.94 -42.93 39.22
CA VAL A 7 -34.64 -41.60 38.68
C VAL A 7 -33.81 -41.77 37.42
N LYS A 8 -34.33 -41.28 36.29
CA LYS A 8 -33.60 -41.16 35.02
C LYS A 8 -32.98 -39.79 34.94
N VAL A 9 -31.71 -39.70 34.57
CA VAL A 9 -30.99 -38.43 34.50
C VAL A 9 -30.49 -38.20 33.08
N LYS A 10 -30.71 -37.00 32.57
CA LYS A 10 -30.11 -36.50 31.34
C LYS A 10 -29.20 -35.35 31.69
N VAL A 11 -27.89 -35.48 31.43
CA VAL A 11 -26.91 -34.42 31.69
C VAL A 11 -26.48 -33.82 30.36
N ASP A 12 -26.67 -32.51 30.19
CA ASP A 12 -26.31 -31.77 28.98
C ASP A 12 -26.83 -32.40 27.67
N GLY A 13 -28.07 -32.90 27.74
CA GLY A 13 -28.74 -33.55 26.62
C GLY A 13 -28.32 -35.01 26.35
N GLN A 14 -27.39 -35.58 27.15
CA GLN A 14 -26.99 -36.98 27.08
C GLN A 14 -27.66 -37.79 28.19
N ASP A 15 -28.25 -38.93 27.84
CA ASP A 15 -28.78 -39.85 28.83
C ASP A 15 -27.63 -40.42 29.67
N ARG A 16 -27.80 -40.40 30.99
CA ARG A 16 -26.87 -40.99 31.95
C ARG A 16 -27.55 -42.17 32.61
N ASP A 17 -26.77 -43.13 33.08
CA ASP A 17 -27.30 -44.23 33.88
C ASP A 17 -28.02 -43.67 35.11
N GLY A 18 -29.35 -43.82 35.08
CA GLY A 18 -30.19 -43.52 36.23
C GLY A 18 -30.01 -44.56 37.32
N GLY A 19 -30.69 -44.38 38.44
CA GLY A 19 -30.60 -45.34 39.53
C GLY A 19 -31.83 -45.35 40.40
N TRP A 20 -31.88 -46.39 41.24
CA TRP A 20 -32.86 -46.48 42.30
C TRP A 20 -32.36 -45.67 43.49
N VAL A 21 -33.14 -44.67 43.88
CA VAL A 21 -32.88 -43.84 45.07
C VAL A 21 -33.86 -44.20 46.17
N HIS A 22 -33.42 -44.08 47.42
CA HIS A 22 -34.26 -44.27 48.59
C HIS A 22 -34.83 -42.90 48.99
N GLY A 23 -36.06 -42.87 49.53
CA GLY A 23 -36.87 -41.66 49.65
C GLY A 23 -36.10 -40.37 49.99
N GLY A 24 -36.30 -39.34 49.18
CA GLY A 24 -35.60 -38.05 49.29
C GLY A 24 -36.06 -37.03 48.25
N SER A 25 -35.41 -35.87 48.23
CA SER A 25 -35.62 -34.82 47.23
C SER A 25 -34.83 -35.09 45.94
N VAL A 26 -35.14 -34.37 44.86
CA VAL A 26 -34.40 -34.42 43.59
C VAL A 26 -32.91 -34.14 43.79
N GLY A 27 -32.55 -33.16 44.61
CA GLY A 27 -31.16 -32.82 44.91
C GLY A 27 -30.42 -33.96 45.61
N GLN A 28 -31.06 -34.59 46.60
CA GLN A 28 -30.50 -35.76 47.29
C GLN A 28 -30.34 -36.95 46.33
N ALA A 29 -31.33 -37.17 45.47
CA ALA A 29 -31.28 -38.22 44.45
C ALA A 29 -30.12 -38.00 43.46
N LEU A 30 -29.95 -36.78 42.94
CA LEU A 30 -28.84 -36.45 42.03
C LEU A 30 -27.47 -36.58 42.71
N ALA A 31 -27.35 -36.16 43.97
CA ALA A 31 -26.13 -36.34 44.76
C ALA A 31 -25.81 -37.84 44.97
N GLN A 32 -26.81 -38.67 45.28
CA GLN A 32 -26.66 -40.12 45.40
C GLN A 32 -26.20 -40.77 44.08
N LEU A 33 -26.63 -40.22 42.94
CA LEU A 33 -26.23 -40.66 41.60
C LEU A 33 -24.90 -40.06 41.13
N GLY A 34 -24.19 -39.29 41.97
CA GLY A 34 -22.90 -38.68 41.64
C GLY A 34 -22.98 -37.60 40.56
N VAL A 35 -24.14 -36.95 40.43
CA VAL A 35 -24.35 -35.86 39.47
C VAL A 35 -24.04 -34.53 40.16
N ASP A 36 -23.01 -33.83 39.70
CA ASP A 36 -22.70 -32.48 40.19
C ASP A 36 -23.76 -31.49 39.70
N THR A 37 -24.42 -30.85 40.65
CA THR A 37 -25.47 -29.85 40.39
C THR A 37 -25.02 -28.43 40.76
N THR A 38 -23.74 -28.21 41.05
CA THR A 38 -23.22 -26.91 41.50
C THR A 38 -23.41 -25.84 40.42
N GLY A 39 -24.37 -24.94 40.65
CA GLY A 39 -24.75 -23.89 39.69
C GLY A 39 -25.47 -24.40 38.43
N ALA A 40 -25.80 -25.70 38.37
CA ALA A 40 -26.51 -26.29 37.25
C ALA A 40 -27.98 -25.86 37.22
N GLN A 41 -28.57 -25.82 36.03
CA GLN A 41 -30.00 -25.66 35.86
C GLN A 41 -30.66 -27.03 35.84
N LEU A 42 -31.67 -27.22 36.69
CA LEU A 42 -32.44 -28.46 36.78
C LEU A 42 -33.82 -28.27 36.11
N SER A 43 -34.31 -29.30 35.43
CA SER A 43 -35.71 -29.32 34.94
C SER A 43 -36.74 -29.42 36.07
N GLU A 44 -36.29 -29.80 37.26
CA GLU A 44 -37.10 -30.06 38.44
C GLU A 44 -36.48 -29.38 39.66
N SER A 45 -37.31 -28.86 40.57
CA SER A 45 -36.80 -28.23 41.79
C SER A 45 -36.01 -29.23 42.63
N ALA A 46 -34.84 -28.82 43.13
CA ALA A 46 -33.96 -29.67 43.95
C ALA A 46 -34.64 -30.16 45.24
N ASP A 47 -35.60 -29.40 45.78
CA ASP A 47 -36.33 -29.76 47.00
C ASP A 47 -37.58 -30.60 46.72
N ARG A 48 -37.94 -30.79 45.45
CA ARG A 48 -39.11 -31.59 45.06
C ARG A 48 -38.90 -33.05 45.52
N PRO A 49 -39.85 -33.66 46.26
CA PRO A 49 -39.78 -35.07 46.58
C PRO A 49 -39.85 -35.94 45.32
N VAL A 50 -39.01 -36.98 45.23
CA VAL A 50 -39.05 -37.93 44.12
C VAL A 50 -40.34 -38.77 44.22
N PRO A 51 -41.22 -38.80 43.20
CA PRO A 51 -42.44 -39.60 43.23
C PRO A 51 -42.18 -41.10 43.33
N VAL A 52 -43.12 -41.86 43.92
CA VAL A 52 -43.01 -43.33 44.05
C VAL A 52 -42.94 -44.02 42.69
N GLY A 53 -43.58 -43.44 41.65
CA GLY A 53 -43.52 -43.92 40.28
C GLY A 53 -42.21 -43.61 39.53
N GLY A 54 -41.25 -42.94 40.19
CA GLY A 54 -40.02 -42.45 39.56
C GLY A 54 -40.21 -41.10 38.85
N MET A 55 -39.12 -40.57 38.30
CA MET A 55 -39.11 -39.33 37.50
C MET A 55 -37.90 -39.25 36.57
N SER A 56 -37.98 -38.34 35.60
CA SER A 56 -36.86 -37.94 34.75
C SER A 56 -36.42 -36.53 35.13
N VAL A 57 -35.11 -36.32 35.26
CA VAL A 57 -34.53 -35.01 35.58
C VAL A 57 -33.49 -34.68 34.52
N GLU A 58 -33.62 -33.51 33.90
CA GLU A 58 -32.59 -32.93 33.05
C GLU A 58 -31.73 -31.99 33.89
N VAL A 59 -30.42 -32.14 33.75
CA VAL A 59 -29.40 -31.34 34.41
C VAL A 59 -28.57 -30.67 33.32
N LYS A 60 -28.61 -29.35 33.27
CA LYS A 60 -27.74 -28.55 32.40
C LYS A 60 -26.61 -27.99 33.24
N SER A 61 -25.41 -28.56 33.08
CA SER A 61 -24.26 -28.21 33.92
C SER A 61 -23.84 -26.75 33.71
N LEU A 62 -23.30 -26.11 34.74
CA LEU A 62 -22.73 -24.79 34.61
C LEU A 62 -21.37 -24.87 33.92
N LYS A 63 -21.25 -24.19 32.79
CA LYS A 63 -20.05 -24.16 31.95
C LYS A 63 -19.45 -22.77 31.98
N THR A 64 -18.13 -22.69 32.10
CA THR A 64 -17.36 -21.45 31.92
C THR A 64 -16.73 -21.49 30.54
N ILE A 65 -16.90 -20.44 29.74
CA ILE A 65 -16.39 -20.35 28.36
C ILE A 65 -15.70 -19.01 28.12
N THR A 66 -14.96 -18.92 27.02
CA THR A 66 -14.38 -17.67 26.54
C THR A 66 -14.98 -17.31 25.18
N LEU A 67 -15.56 -16.11 25.08
CA LEU A 67 -16.12 -15.56 23.86
C LEU A 67 -15.16 -14.53 23.25
N PHE A 68 -14.84 -14.71 21.97
CA PHE A 68 -14.09 -13.78 21.14
C PHE A 68 -15.04 -13.20 20.10
N ASP A 69 -15.52 -11.97 20.30
CA ASP A 69 -16.41 -11.31 19.35
C ASP A 69 -15.67 -10.25 18.52
N GLY A 70 -15.34 -10.61 17.27
CA GLY A 70 -14.70 -9.72 16.32
C GLY A 70 -13.32 -9.26 16.79
N GLY A 71 -13.14 -7.94 16.88
CA GLY A 71 -11.89 -7.31 17.33
C GLY A 71 -11.88 -6.96 18.82
N ASN A 72 -12.91 -7.32 19.57
CA ASN A 72 -13.05 -6.97 20.99
C ASN A 72 -12.15 -7.84 21.89
N ALA A 73 -11.92 -7.38 23.11
CA ALA A 73 -11.22 -8.17 24.12
C ALA A 73 -12.02 -9.46 24.47
N PRO A 74 -11.34 -10.59 24.74
CA PRO A 74 -12.01 -11.83 25.10
C PRO A 74 -12.85 -11.67 26.37
N GLN A 75 -14.04 -12.29 26.39
CA GLN A 75 -14.96 -12.24 27.52
C GLN A 75 -15.17 -13.63 28.12
N GLN A 76 -14.95 -13.76 29.42
CA GLN A 76 -15.28 -15.00 30.13
C GLN A 76 -16.75 -14.98 30.55
N LEU A 77 -17.50 -16.02 30.16
CA LEU A 77 -18.93 -16.14 30.45
C LEU A 77 -19.21 -17.44 31.19
N ARG A 78 -20.29 -17.43 31.99
CA ARG A 78 -20.83 -18.63 32.64
C ARG A 78 -22.23 -18.89 32.10
N THR A 79 -22.53 -20.12 31.70
CA THR A 79 -23.80 -20.47 31.07
C THR A 79 -24.21 -21.91 31.34
N THR A 80 -25.51 -22.18 31.34
CA THR A 80 -26.08 -23.54 31.35
C THR A 80 -26.61 -23.96 29.98
N VAL A 81 -26.59 -23.09 28.98
CA VAL A 81 -27.08 -23.41 27.62
C VAL A 81 -26.24 -24.52 26.97
N LEU A 82 -26.86 -25.26 26.05
CA LEU A 82 -26.25 -26.46 25.48
C LEU A 82 -25.47 -26.20 24.21
N THR A 83 -25.87 -25.22 23.40
CA THR A 83 -25.25 -24.96 22.08
C THR A 83 -24.75 -23.53 21.95
N VAL A 84 -23.80 -23.32 21.04
CA VAL A 84 -23.27 -21.99 20.72
C VAL A 84 -24.41 -21.04 20.29
N GLY A 85 -25.35 -21.51 19.48
CA GLY A 85 -26.49 -20.72 19.01
C GLY A 85 -27.43 -20.27 20.14
N GLU A 86 -27.66 -21.13 21.14
CA GLU A 86 -28.41 -20.73 22.35
C GLU A 86 -27.64 -19.69 23.17
N LEU A 87 -26.31 -19.85 23.29
CA LEU A 87 -25.47 -18.85 23.95
C LEU A 87 -25.59 -17.49 23.26
N LEU A 88 -25.42 -17.43 21.94
CA LEU A 88 -25.51 -16.18 21.17
C LEU A 88 -26.86 -15.48 21.38
N LYS A 89 -27.97 -16.23 21.33
CA LYS A 89 -29.30 -15.72 21.64
C LYS A 89 -29.39 -15.17 23.07
N SER A 90 -28.86 -15.89 24.06
CA SER A 90 -28.87 -15.45 25.47
C SER A 90 -28.07 -14.17 25.70
N GLN A 91 -27.02 -13.93 24.92
CA GLN A 91 -26.20 -12.71 24.95
C GLN A 91 -26.75 -11.59 24.04
N ASN A 92 -27.90 -11.79 23.41
CA ASN A 92 -28.48 -10.87 22.40
C ASN A 92 -27.53 -10.56 21.23
N LEU A 93 -26.68 -11.52 20.87
CA LEU A 93 -25.75 -11.40 19.74
C LEU A 93 -26.44 -11.88 18.46
N SER A 94 -26.68 -10.94 17.55
CA SER A 94 -27.07 -11.25 16.17
C SER A 94 -25.82 -11.49 15.32
N ILE A 95 -25.94 -12.33 14.29
CA ILE A 95 -24.84 -12.72 13.40
C ILE A 95 -25.21 -12.23 12.00
N GLY A 96 -24.35 -11.40 11.41
CA GLY A 96 -24.52 -10.85 10.08
C GLY A 96 -24.41 -11.93 9.00
N ALA A 97 -24.85 -11.62 7.78
CA ALA A 97 -24.82 -12.57 6.66
C ALA A 97 -23.39 -13.00 6.29
N ASP A 98 -22.40 -12.13 6.50
CA ASP A 98 -20.99 -12.36 6.19
C ASP A 98 -20.15 -12.71 7.43
N ASP A 99 -20.78 -12.80 8.61
CA ASP A 99 -20.12 -13.21 9.85
C ASP A 99 -19.94 -14.73 9.88
N SER A 100 -18.92 -15.21 10.60
CA SER A 100 -18.70 -16.64 10.79
C SER A 100 -18.50 -16.99 12.26
N ILE A 101 -18.97 -18.16 12.67
CA ILE A 101 -18.85 -18.67 14.03
C ILE A 101 -18.00 -19.95 13.98
N ASP A 102 -16.97 -20.01 14.81
CA ASP A 102 -16.17 -21.21 15.07
C ASP A 102 -16.34 -21.56 16.56
N PRO A 103 -16.76 -22.78 16.93
CA PRO A 103 -16.89 -23.99 16.10
C PRO A 103 -18.18 -24.13 15.27
N GLY A 104 -19.10 -23.16 15.35
CA GLY A 104 -20.40 -23.18 14.65
C GLY A 104 -21.58 -23.18 15.62
N ALA A 105 -22.74 -22.68 15.17
CA ALA A 105 -23.88 -22.41 16.05
C ALA A 105 -24.52 -23.68 16.66
N ASP A 106 -24.53 -24.81 15.96
CA ASP A 106 -25.17 -26.04 16.44
C ASP A 106 -24.26 -26.88 17.33
N VAL A 107 -23.00 -26.46 17.51
CA VAL A 107 -22.03 -27.20 18.31
C VAL A 107 -22.38 -27.12 19.79
N LYS A 108 -22.30 -28.27 20.47
CA LYS A 108 -22.50 -28.36 21.91
C LYS A 108 -21.35 -27.71 22.66
N ILE A 109 -21.69 -26.89 23.66
CA ILE A 109 -20.71 -26.20 24.49
C ILE A 109 -20.17 -27.13 25.57
N THR A 110 -18.86 -27.16 25.72
CA THR A 110 -18.16 -27.83 26.83
C THR A 110 -17.59 -26.79 27.81
N ASN A 111 -17.29 -27.23 29.04
CA ASN A 111 -16.60 -26.37 30.00
C ASN A 111 -15.18 -26.05 29.50
N GLY A 112 -14.79 -24.78 29.52
CA GLY A 112 -13.55 -24.28 28.95
C GLY A 112 -13.61 -24.02 27.44
N ALA A 113 -14.77 -24.16 26.79
CA ALA A 113 -14.89 -23.92 25.36
C ALA A 113 -14.52 -22.48 24.98
N GLU A 114 -13.89 -22.33 23.82
CA GLU A 114 -13.68 -21.05 23.17
C GLU A 114 -14.64 -20.92 21.98
N ILE A 115 -15.24 -19.74 21.86
CA ILE A 115 -16.19 -19.43 20.79
C ILE A 115 -15.68 -18.18 20.10
N HIS A 116 -15.38 -18.30 18.80
CA HIS A 116 -14.83 -17.24 17.98
C HIS A 116 -15.86 -16.77 16.96
N ILE A 117 -16.26 -15.50 17.05
CA ILE A 117 -17.11 -14.83 16.06
C ILE A 117 -16.22 -13.93 15.23
N SER A 118 -16.11 -14.22 13.93
CA SER A 118 -15.51 -13.30 12.98
C SER A 118 -16.57 -12.37 12.43
N ARG A 119 -16.39 -11.06 12.63
CA ARG A 119 -17.30 -10.02 12.15
C ARG A 119 -16.84 -9.49 10.81
N THR A 120 -17.65 -9.62 9.77
CA THR A 120 -17.36 -9.10 8.43
C THR A 120 -18.37 -8.02 8.06
N GLY A 121 -17.88 -6.81 7.82
CA GLY A 121 -18.70 -5.67 7.42
C GLY A 121 -18.27 -5.13 6.07
N VAL A 122 -19.23 -4.85 5.19
CA VAL A 122 -18.99 -4.17 3.91
C VAL A 122 -19.65 -2.80 3.95
N SER A 123 -18.88 -1.75 3.70
CA SER A 123 -19.40 -0.37 3.58
C SER A 123 -18.99 0.25 2.25
N VAL A 124 -19.82 1.16 1.75
CA VAL A 124 -19.50 2.00 0.60
C VAL A 124 -19.30 3.42 1.10
N ILE A 125 -18.12 3.97 0.86
CA ILE A 125 -17.76 5.32 1.29
C ILE A 125 -17.42 6.18 0.07
N ASN A 126 -17.71 7.47 0.17
CA ASN A 126 -17.23 8.47 -0.77
C ASN A 126 -16.05 9.21 -0.13
N GLN A 127 -14.92 9.24 -0.83
CA GLN A 127 -13.70 9.91 -0.37
C GLN A 127 -13.28 10.97 -1.40
N THR A 128 -13.05 12.19 -0.94
CA THR A 128 -12.50 13.26 -1.79
C THR A 128 -10.99 13.09 -1.92
N GLU A 129 -10.50 13.08 -3.16
CA GLU A 129 -9.08 12.99 -3.50
C GLU A 129 -8.68 14.14 -4.44
N PRO A 130 -7.43 14.63 -4.36
CA PRO A 130 -6.93 15.63 -5.28
C PRO A 130 -6.73 15.05 -6.69
N VAL A 131 -6.88 15.91 -7.70
CA VAL A 131 -6.49 15.62 -9.08
C VAL A 131 -5.32 16.52 -9.45
N ASP A 132 -4.20 15.91 -9.81
CA ASP A 132 -3.01 16.65 -10.20
C ASP A 132 -3.29 17.53 -11.43
N PRO A 133 -2.77 18.78 -11.45
CA PRO A 133 -2.99 19.68 -12.56
C PRO A 133 -2.31 19.16 -13.84
N PRO A 134 -2.99 19.18 -15.00
CA PRO A 134 -2.38 18.80 -16.26
C PRO A 134 -1.24 19.75 -16.61
N VAL A 135 -0.15 19.24 -17.18
CA VAL A 135 1.01 20.05 -17.56
C VAL A 135 0.79 20.65 -18.94
N GLN A 136 0.78 21.98 -19.03
CA GLN A 136 0.87 22.71 -20.28
C GLN A 136 2.29 23.23 -20.48
N THR A 137 2.84 23.01 -21.67
CA THR A 137 4.20 23.43 -22.01
C THR A 137 4.18 24.67 -22.88
N VAL A 138 4.97 25.67 -22.51
CA VAL A 138 5.26 26.85 -23.33
C VAL A 138 6.74 26.81 -23.73
N ASN A 139 7.02 26.93 -25.02
CA ASN A 139 8.39 26.97 -25.51
C ASN A 139 8.98 28.37 -25.33
N ASP A 140 10.26 28.42 -24.98
CA ASP A 140 11.04 29.65 -24.85
C ASP A 140 12.32 29.52 -25.69
N ASP A 141 12.46 30.34 -26.72
CA ASP A 141 13.59 30.36 -27.66
C ASP A 141 14.79 31.16 -27.14
N THR A 142 14.64 31.84 -25.99
CA THR A 142 15.73 32.53 -25.29
C THR A 142 16.40 31.64 -24.25
N MET A 143 15.68 30.61 -23.78
CA MET A 143 16.14 29.68 -22.76
C MET A 143 16.75 28.41 -23.36
N THR A 144 17.89 27.98 -22.81
CA THR A 144 18.68 26.86 -23.35
C THR A 144 17.88 25.56 -23.40
N LYS A 145 17.98 24.85 -24.53
CA LYS A 145 17.33 23.56 -24.75
C LYS A 145 17.62 22.58 -23.61
N GLY A 146 16.58 21.98 -23.07
CA GLY A 146 16.66 21.04 -21.94
C GLY A 146 16.47 21.69 -20.57
N GLN A 147 16.63 23.01 -20.45
CA GLN A 147 16.22 23.72 -19.23
C GLN A 147 14.69 23.76 -19.15
N GLN A 148 14.16 23.70 -17.93
CA GLN A 148 12.74 23.84 -17.66
C GLN A 148 12.53 24.76 -16.46
N LYS A 149 11.46 25.56 -16.51
CA LYS A 149 11.05 26.44 -15.42
C LYS A 149 9.55 26.32 -15.24
N VAL A 150 9.10 26.17 -14.00
CA VAL A 150 7.68 26.25 -13.67
C VAL A 150 7.31 27.73 -13.61
N ASP A 151 6.48 28.17 -14.54
CA ASP A 151 5.96 29.55 -14.56
C ASP A 151 4.72 29.66 -13.66
N ASP A 152 3.85 28.66 -13.70
CA ASP A 152 2.67 28.56 -12.83
C ASP A 152 2.54 27.10 -12.34
N PRO A 153 2.47 26.82 -11.03
CA PRO A 153 2.28 25.47 -10.51
C PRO A 153 0.89 24.87 -10.82
N GLY A 154 -0.07 25.68 -11.26
CA GLY A 154 -1.46 25.29 -11.42
C GLY A 154 -2.21 25.17 -10.10
N VAL A 155 -3.44 24.69 -10.17
CA VAL A 155 -4.27 24.43 -8.98
C VAL A 155 -4.83 23.02 -9.10
N ALA A 156 -4.62 22.20 -8.07
CA ALA A 156 -5.18 20.86 -8.03
C ALA A 156 -6.71 20.89 -8.13
N GLY A 157 -7.25 19.95 -8.89
CA GLY A 157 -8.67 19.66 -8.93
C GLY A 157 -9.08 18.75 -7.79
N GLU A 158 -10.35 18.38 -7.77
CA GLU A 158 -10.91 17.44 -6.79
C GLU A 158 -11.77 16.41 -7.52
N LYS A 159 -11.71 15.17 -7.04
CA LYS A 159 -12.62 14.11 -7.45
C LYS A 159 -13.16 13.41 -6.20
N ILE A 160 -14.39 12.92 -6.31
CA ILE A 160 -14.94 11.97 -5.36
C ILE A 160 -14.66 10.58 -5.90
N VAL A 161 -14.01 9.74 -5.11
CA VAL A 161 -13.82 8.32 -5.38
C VAL A 161 -14.73 7.53 -4.46
N THR A 162 -15.55 6.65 -5.05
CA THR A 162 -16.43 5.75 -4.31
C THR A 162 -15.70 4.44 -4.07
N TYR A 163 -15.49 4.08 -2.81
CA TYR A 163 -14.82 2.85 -2.40
C TYR A 163 -15.79 1.89 -1.74
N ARG A 164 -15.65 0.60 -2.02
CA ARG A 164 -16.16 -0.49 -1.20
C ARG A 164 -15.07 -0.91 -0.23
N ILE A 165 -15.32 -0.80 1.07
CA ILE A 165 -14.41 -1.20 2.14
C ILE A 165 -14.95 -2.46 2.79
N THR A 166 -14.14 -3.51 2.84
CA THR A 166 -14.45 -4.75 3.57
C THR A 166 -13.63 -4.77 4.84
N GLN A 167 -14.29 -4.84 5.99
CA GLN A 167 -13.68 -4.90 7.30
C GLN A 167 -13.87 -6.29 7.90
N LYS A 168 -12.81 -6.87 8.45
CA LYS A 168 -12.84 -8.10 9.23
C LYS A 168 -12.36 -7.81 10.64
N ASN A 169 -13.17 -8.14 11.64
CA ASN A 169 -12.90 -7.91 13.06
C ASN A 169 -12.50 -6.44 13.36
N GLY A 170 -13.21 -5.50 12.73
CA GLY A 170 -12.99 -4.05 12.88
C GLY A 170 -11.77 -3.49 12.12
N LYS A 171 -11.02 -4.32 11.40
CA LYS A 171 -9.85 -3.89 10.60
C LYS A 171 -10.17 -3.95 9.11
N GLU A 172 -9.73 -2.94 8.36
CA GLU A 172 -9.83 -2.94 6.90
C GLU A 172 -9.03 -4.12 6.32
N SER A 173 -9.70 -4.99 5.58
CA SER A 173 -9.13 -6.18 4.95
C SER A 173 -9.04 -6.04 3.44
N ALA A 174 -9.94 -5.27 2.82
CA ALA A 174 -9.92 -4.96 1.40
C ALA A 174 -10.55 -3.59 1.12
N ARG A 175 -10.05 -2.93 0.09
CA ARG A 175 -10.57 -1.68 -0.47
C ARG A 175 -10.62 -1.79 -1.99
N GLU A 176 -11.81 -1.59 -2.55
CA GLU A 176 -12.06 -1.66 -3.98
C GLU A 176 -12.64 -0.32 -4.46
N LYS A 177 -12.07 0.25 -5.53
CA LYS A 177 -12.62 1.44 -6.18
C LYS A 177 -13.79 1.04 -7.07
N LEU A 178 -14.99 1.52 -6.73
CA LEU A 178 -16.20 1.30 -7.53
C LEU A 178 -16.38 2.32 -8.65
N GLY A 179 -15.87 3.54 -8.45
CA GLY A 179 -15.98 4.60 -9.44
C GLY A 179 -15.35 5.89 -8.95
N GLU A 180 -15.27 6.86 -9.84
CA GLU A 180 -14.87 8.23 -9.47
C GLU A 180 -15.63 9.25 -10.31
N LYS A 181 -15.75 10.45 -9.77
CA LYS A 181 -16.34 11.60 -10.44
C LYS A 181 -15.52 12.84 -10.11
N VAL A 182 -15.01 13.51 -11.14
CA VAL A 182 -14.38 14.83 -10.98
C VAL A 182 -15.46 15.83 -10.54
N THR A 183 -15.22 16.50 -9.42
CA THR A 183 -16.11 17.52 -8.87
C THR A 183 -15.60 18.93 -9.12
N LYS A 184 -14.29 19.07 -9.31
CA LYS A 184 -13.64 20.34 -9.60
C LYS A 184 -12.46 20.10 -10.52
N ASP A 185 -12.50 20.72 -11.70
CA ASP A 185 -11.41 20.60 -12.67
C ASP A 185 -10.14 21.26 -12.16
N ALA A 186 -9.00 20.61 -12.42
CA ALA A 186 -7.69 21.16 -12.09
C ALA A 186 -7.31 22.28 -13.08
N LYS A 187 -6.68 23.35 -12.57
CA LYS A 187 -6.09 24.38 -13.41
C LYS A 187 -4.68 23.95 -13.83
N PRO A 188 -4.32 24.04 -15.11
CA PRO A 188 -3.07 23.49 -15.63
C PRO A 188 -1.84 24.12 -14.98
N LYS A 189 -0.80 23.30 -14.81
CA LYS A 189 0.56 23.72 -14.48
C LYS A 189 1.25 24.20 -15.75
N ILE A 190 1.78 25.43 -15.76
CA ILE A 190 2.51 25.99 -16.91
C ILE A 190 4.02 25.75 -16.72
N LEU A 191 4.58 24.95 -17.62
CA LEU A 191 6.00 24.64 -17.67
C LEU A 191 6.63 25.30 -18.91
N ARG A 192 7.57 26.21 -18.68
CA ARG A 192 8.39 26.81 -19.71
C ARG A 192 9.54 25.87 -20.05
N LYS A 193 9.68 25.49 -21.32
CA LYS A 193 10.80 24.67 -21.82
C LYS A 193 11.68 25.47 -22.75
N GLY A 194 12.97 25.46 -22.46
CA GLY A 194 13.96 26.06 -23.34
C GLY A 194 14.04 25.33 -24.67
N THR A 195 14.13 26.09 -25.75
CA THR A 195 14.31 25.64 -27.13
C THR A 195 15.51 26.28 -27.80
N LYS A 196 16.18 27.23 -27.14
CA LYS A 196 17.43 27.82 -27.62
C LYS A 196 18.50 26.75 -27.71
N VAL A 197 18.86 26.38 -28.93
CA VAL A 197 20.08 25.60 -29.14
C VAL A 197 21.26 26.55 -28.85
N PRO A 198 22.23 26.17 -28.01
CA PRO A 198 23.43 27.00 -27.83
C PRO A 198 24.07 27.31 -29.18
N ASP A 199 24.49 28.55 -29.37
CA ASP A 199 25.13 29.00 -30.61
C ASP A 199 26.49 28.29 -30.86
N SER A 200 27.02 27.59 -29.85
CA SER A 200 28.23 26.78 -29.94
C SER A 200 28.01 25.40 -29.32
N PRO A 201 28.49 24.32 -29.95
CA PRO A 201 28.40 22.98 -29.38
C PRO A 201 29.19 22.90 -28.06
N PRO A 202 28.74 22.07 -27.10
CA PRO A 202 29.49 21.85 -25.87
C PRO A 202 30.84 21.19 -26.17
N VAL A 203 31.90 21.72 -25.56
CA VAL A 203 33.27 21.19 -25.64
C VAL A 203 33.57 20.46 -24.33
N ASP A 204 34.14 19.26 -24.39
CA ASP A 204 34.64 18.54 -23.21
C ASP A 204 35.72 19.41 -22.52
N PRO A 205 35.62 19.69 -21.20
CA PRO A 205 36.61 20.51 -20.49
C PRO A 205 38.06 20.02 -20.63
N ASN A 206 38.28 18.70 -20.72
CA ASN A 206 39.61 18.12 -20.92
C ASN A 206 40.14 18.44 -22.32
N ASP A 207 39.28 18.35 -23.33
CA ASP A 207 39.62 18.75 -24.70
C ASP A 207 39.84 20.26 -24.78
N ALA A 208 38.99 21.06 -24.14
CA ALA A 208 39.10 22.52 -24.11
C ALA A 208 40.48 22.98 -23.62
N GLY A 209 40.98 22.39 -22.54
CA GLY A 209 42.31 22.71 -22.00
C GLY A 209 43.46 22.32 -22.93
N ALA A 210 43.33 21.21 -23.65
CA ALA A 210 44.30 20.81 -24.68
C ALA A 210 44.32 21.82 -25.84
N TRP A 211 43.15 22.21 -26.33
CA TRP A 211 43.02 23.17 -27.42
C TRP A 211 43.49 24.58 -27.05
N ASP A 212 43.30 25.02 -25.80
CA ASP A 212 43.82 26.30 -25.33
C ASP A 212 45.34 26.36 -25.34
N ARG A 213 46.02 25.27 -24.97
CA ARG A 213 47.49 25.21 -25.01
C ARG A 213 48.01 25.26 -26.45
N ILE A 214 47.33 24.57 -27.36
CA ILE A 214 47.64 24.63 -28.78
C ILE A 214 47.41 26.06 -29.29
N ALA A 215 46.25 26.66 -29.03
CA ALA A 215 45.96 28.02 -29.45
C ALA A 215 46.93 29.05 -28.86
N LYS A 216 47.38 28.85 -27.62
CA LYS A 216 48.39 29.72 -27.00
C LYS A 216 49.69 29.73 -27.77
N CYS A 217 50.10 28.58 -28.30
CA CYS A 217 51.32 28.43 -29.09
C CYS A 217 51.13 28.88 -30.54
N GLU A 218 49.99 28.53 -31.17
CA GLU A 218 49.71 28.80 -32.58
C GLU A 218 49.34 30.27 -32.86
N SER A 219 48.64 30.93 -31.94
CA SER A 219 48.09 32.29 -32.14
C SER A 219 48.36 33.25 -31.00
N GLY A 220 49.19 32.87 -30.01
CA GLY A 220 49.33 33.63 -28.76
C GLY A 220 48.09 33.57 -27.86
N GLY A 221 47.11 32.73 -28.20
CA GLY A 221 45.82 32.59 -27.54
C GLY A 221 44.74 33.53 -28.10
N ASN A 222 44.99 34.18 -29.23
CA ASN A 222 44.01 35.06 -29.88
C ASN A 222 43.13 34.26 -30.86
N TRP A 223 41.92 33.92 -30.42
CA TRP A 223 40.98 33.13 -31.21
C TRP A 223 40.43 33.85 -32.46
N ALA A 224 40.54 35.18 -32.53
CA ALA A 224 40.11 35.98 -33.68
C ALA A 224 41.30 36.42 -34.57
N ILE A 225 42.47 35.76 -34.44
CA ILE A 225 43.66 36.16 -35.19
C ILE A 225 43.46 35.97 -36.71
N ASN A 226 43.88 36.99 -37.46
CA ASN A 226 43.96 36.96 -38.91
C ASN A 226 45.08 37.91 -39.36
N THR A 227 46.27 37.36 -39.55
CA THR A 227 47.48 38.13 -39.92
C THR A 227 47.69 38.22 -41.43
N GLY A 228 46.77 37.66 -42.24
CA GLY A 228 46.93 37.59 -43.69
C GLY A 228 47.91 36.50 -44.17
N ASN A 229 48.33 35.59 -43.30
CA ASN A 229 49.28 34.50 -43.63
C ASN A 229 48.62 33.25 -44.25
N GLY A 230 47.32 33.31 -44.57
CA GLY A 230 46.55 32.20 -45.14
C GLY A 230 45.95 31.22 -44.11
N TYR A 231 46.16 31.48 -42.82
CA TYR A 231 45.58 30.73 -41.71
C TYR A 231 44.74 31.64 -40.82
N TYR A 232 43.71 31.08 -40.19
CA TYR A 232 42.66 31.83 -39.52
C TYR A 232 42.35 31.26 -38.14
N GLY A 233 42.11 32.15 -37.18
CA GLY A 233 41.61 31.82 -35.86
C GLY A 233 42.66 31.20 -34.93
N GLY A 234 42.23 30.90 -33.70
CA GLY A 234 43.12 30.55 -32.60
C GLY A 234 43.96 29.30 -32.84
N LEU A 235 43.42 28.38 -33.65
CA LEU A 235 44.03 27.10 -34.01
C LEU A 235 44.64 27.10 -35.43
N GLN A 236 44.82 28.28 -36.03
CA GLN A 236 45.49 28.46 -37.32
C GLN A 236 44.95 27.54 -38.42
N PHE A 237 43.63 27.56 -38.65
CA PHE A 237 43.01 26.77 -39.72
C PHE A 237 43.30 27.34 -41.10
N SER A 238 43.63 26.48 -42.07
CA SER A 238 43.50 26.85 -43.49
C SER A 238 42.01 26.90 -43.87
N GLN A 239 41.66 27.72 -44.88
CA GLN A 239 40.27 27.81 -45.35
C GLN A 239 39.73 26.45 -45.85
N GLY A 240 40.57 25.67 -46.54
CA GLY A 240 40.18 24.35 -47.05
C GLY A 240 39.88 23.36 -45.94
N THR A 241 40.71 23.33 -44.89
CA THR A 241 40.51 22.49 -43.71
C THR A 241 39.26 22.89 -42.95
N TRP A 242 39.04 24.21 -42.75
CA TRP A 242 37.84 24.75 -42.10
C TRP A 242 36.56 24.29 -42.81
N ASN A 243 36.48 24.51 -44.13
CA ASN A 243 35.32 24.13 -44.93
C ASN A 243 35.09 22.62 -44.94
N SER A 244 36.15 21.83 -45.11
CA SER A 244 36.05 20.36 -45.24
C SER A 244 35.61 19.63 -43.97
N ASN A 245 35.64 20.31 -42.81
CA ASN A 245 35.27 19.73 -41.51
C ASN A 245 34.03 20.41 -40.91
N GLY A 246 33.25 21.08 -41.76
CA GLY A 246 31.94 21.64 -41.40
C GLY A 246 32.00 22.99 -40.71
N GLY A 247 33.14 23.70 -40.72
CA GLY A 247 33.25 25.01 -40.06
C GLY A 247 32.35 26.10 -40.66
N GLN A 248 31.91 25.93 -41.92
CA GLN A 248 30.94 26.82 -42.56
C GLN A 248 29.54 26.78 -41.91
N GLU A 249 29.25 25.78 -41.06
CA GLU A 249 28.03 25.77 -40.24
C GLU A 249 28.04 26.85 -39.15
N PHE A 250 29.23 27.36 -38.78
CA PHE A 250 29.42 28.36 -37.73
C PHE A 250 29.79 29.73 -38.29
N ALA A 251 30.78 29.79 -39.18
CA ALA A 251 31.22 31.04 -39.79
C ALA A 251 31.94 30.81 -41.14
N PRO A 252 31.99 31.83 -42.03
CA PRO A 252 32.70 31.72 -43.30
C PRO A 252 34.19 31.40 -43.13
N ARG A 253 34.82 31.84 -42.03
CA ARG A 253 36.23 31.56 -41.69
C ARG A 253 36.39 31.30 -40.20
N ALA A 254 37.48 30.61 -39.83
CA ALA A 254 37.75 30.27 -38.44
C ALA A 254 37.93 31.51 -37.54
N ASP A 255 38.57 32.59 -38.02
CA ASP A 255 38.75 33.86 -37.26
C ASP A 255 37.43 34.56 -36.89
N GLN A 256 36.33 34.18 -37.56
CA GLN A 256 34.99 34.75 -37.36
C GLN A 256 34.08 33.87 -36.49
N ALA A 257 34.53 32.66 -36.12
CA ALA A 257 33.82 31.75 -35.25
C ALA A 257 34.25 31.92 -33.78
N THR A 258 33.37 31.57 -32.84
CA THR A 258 33.72 31.54 -31.41
C THR A 258 34.80 30.51 -31.14
N ARG A 259 35.48 30.64 -30.00
CA ARG A 259 36.46 29.66 -29.52
C ARG A 259 35.86 28.25 -29.51
N GLU A 260 34.66 28.09 -28.97
CA GLU A 260 34.00 26.79 -28.81
C GLU A 260 33.64 26.18 -30.17
N GLN A 261 33.21 26.99 -31.13
CA GLN A 261 32.96 26.56 -32.51
C GLN A 261 34.25 26.12 -33.20
N GLN A 262 35.34 26.87 -33.04
CA GLN A 262 36.65 26.50 -33.58
C GLN A 262 37.16 25.19 -32.99
N ILE A 263 37.01 25.01 -31.68
CA ILE A 263 37.35 23.76 -31.00
C ILE A 263 36.51 22.60 -31.51
N ALA A 264 35.21 22.77 -31.72
CA ALA A 264 34.37 21.70 -32.23
C ALA A 264 34.81 21.23 -33.63
N VAL A 265 35.18 22.15 -34.52
CA VAL A 265 35.76 21.83 -35.83
C VAL A 265 37.14 21.17 -35.68
N ALA A 266 37.97 21.62 -34.73
CA ALA A 266 39.27 21.04 -34.45
C ALA A 266 39.17 19.60 -33.92
N THR A 267 38.21 19.34 -33.04
CA THR A 267 37.91 17.99 -32.56
C THR A 267 37.52 17.07 -33.71
N ARG A 268 36.69 17.52 -34.67
CA ARG A 268 36.40 16.73 -35.89
C ARG A 268 37.66 16.43 -36.71
N VAL A 269 38.55 17.41 -36.86
CA VAL A 269 39.84 17.22 -37.55
C VAL A 269 40.72 16.22 -36.82
N ARG A 270 40.85 16.35 -35.49
CA ARG A 270 41.61 15.42 -34.64
C ARG A 270 41.08 14.00 -34.77
N ASP A 271 39.77 13.82 -34.64
CA ASP A 271 39.13 12.51 -34.66
C ASP A 271 39.26 11.85 -36.04
N ARG A 272 39.23 12.65 -37.12
CA ARG A 272 39.45 12.17 -38.50
C ARG A 272 40.93 11.84 -38.80
N SER A 273 41.86 12.57 -38.20
CA SER A 273 43.30 12.42 -38.43
C SER A 273 43.99 11.48 -37.43
N GLY A 274 43.28 11.03 -36.39
CA GLY A 274 43.78 10.13 -35.36
C GLY A 274 44.69 10.80 -34.32
N GLY A 275 44.66 12.14 -34.18
CA GLY A 275 45.45 12.86 -33.18
C GLY A 275 45.70 14.34 -33.51
N TYR A 276 46.65 14.96 -32.81
CA TYR A 276 46.97 16.40 -32.93
C TYR A 276 47.97 16.73 -34.04
N GLY A 277 48.20 15.82 -35.00
CA GLY A 277 49.25 15.98 -36.02
C GLY A 277 49.01 17.12 -37.03
N ALA A 278 47.81 17.70 -37.06
CA ALA A 278 47.47 18.83 -37.91
C ALA A 278 47.95 20.19 -37.35
N TRP A 279 48.42 20.23 -36.09
CA TRP A 279 48.94 21.43 -35.44
C TRP A 279 50.44 21.28 -35.19
N GLY A 280 51.19 22.39 -35.36
CA GLY A 280 52.63 22.41 -35.09
C GLY A 280 52.92 22.31 -33.59
N CYS A 281 52.00 22.85 -32.79
CA CYS A 281 52.02 22.79 -31.34
C CYS A 281 51.18 21.61 -30.83
N LYS A 282 51.72 20.87 -29.85
CA LYS A 282 51.05 19.72 -29.21
C LYS A 282 50.48 20.13 -27.84
N PRO A 283 49.40 19.49 -27.38
CA PRO A 283 48.78 19.79 -26.09
C PRO A 283 49.62 19.34 -24.90
#